data_AF-A0A2E1MFU1-F1
#
_entry.id   AF-A0A2E1MFU1-F1
#
_cell.length_a   1.000
_cell.length_b   1.000
_cell.length_c   1.000
_cell.angle_alpha   90.00
_cell.angle_beta   90.00
_cell.angle_gamma   90.00
#
_symmetry.space_group_name_H-M   'P 1'
#
loop_
_entity.id
_entity.type
_entity.pdbx_description
1 polymer ?
#
loop_
_entity_poly.entity_id
_entity_poly.type
_entity_poly.pdbx_seq_one_letter_code
_entity_poly.pdbx_strand_id
1 'polypeptide(L)'
;MKKLLPILFLFFSCESLGEQTEYLDYESYIQEAWSAFVLSDYETSINLFNLAINQTNSSDLSSAYSGLGWAYMYKSNNLPGTSNQEQRDIFRDNSFVYFNNAFDLDPNASDILAGLTFLHNYHAEQQIYLYFNDNNFNTNNNDIPDSLQKSLDVSNSLIASDNSYNFIYDDCIDIDNIRFLRSKIFLNLMSFNNDSSHNYLESLINEINAINKFSCTDFTEFDSVINLGQAIECIGHISEFFNSCD
;
A
#
# COMPACT_ATOMS: atom_id res chain seq x y z
N MET A 1 -67.27 44.90 23.86
CA MET A 1 -66.07 44.08 24.11
C MET A 1 -65.13 44.24 22.92
N LYS A 2 -64.04 44.99 23.10
CA LYS A 2 -62.95 45.11 22.14
C LYS A 2 -62.07 43.88 22.27
N LYS A 3 -61.66 43.22 21.17
CA LYS A 3 -60.28 42.74 21.00
C LYS A 3 -59.91 42.80 19.51
N LEU A 4 -58.97 43.70 19.24
CA LEU A 4 -58.23 43.86 18.00
C LEU A 4 -57.38 42.61 17.73
N LEU A 5 -57.26 42.26 16.46
CA LEU A 5 -56.34 41.28 15.92
C LEU A 5 -54.92 41.90 15.93
N PRO A 6 -53.92 41.35 16.66
CA PRO A 6 -52.55 41.74 16.42
C PRO A 6 -51.98 40.81 15.34
N ILE A 7 -51.80 41.38 14.15
CA ILE A 7 -50.79 40.93 13.18
C ILE A 7 -49.45 41.02 13.91
N LEU A 8 -48.94 39.88 14.38
CA LEU A 8 -47.66 39.80 15.07
C LEU A 8 -46.57 39.42 14.06
N PHE A 9 -45.91 40.46 13.55
CA PHE A 9 -44.49 40.54 13.21
C PHE A 9 -43.77 39.25 12.74
N LEU A 10 -43.70 39.06 11.43
CA LEU A 10 -42.70 38.24 10.73
C LEU A 10 -41.45 39.09 10.41
N PHE A 11 -40.80 39.65 11.42
CA PHE A 11 -39.48 40.27 11.26
C PHE A 11 -38.71 40.11 12.56
N PHE A 12 -37.67 39.27 12.52
CA PHE A 12 -36.39 39.31 13.27
C PHE A 12 -35.87 37.91 13.52
N SER A 13 -35.25 37.33 12.50
CA SER A 13 -33.93 36.69 12.64
C SER A 13 -33.28 36.69 11.26
N CYS A 14 -32.77 37.86 10.86
CA CYS A 14 -31.59 37.92 10.02
C CYS A 14 -30.41 37.56 10.93
N GLU A 15 -30.38 36.33 11.42
CA GLU A 15 -29.10 35.73 11.75
C GLU A 15 -28.56 35.35 10.38
N SER A 16 -27.43 35.92 10.00
CA SER A 16 -26.58 35.21 9.07
C SER A 16 -26.46 33.80 9.65
N LEU A 17 -27.01 32.79 8.97
CA LEU A 17 -26.53 31.43 9.11
C LEU A 17 -25.05 31.51 8.74
N GLY A 18 -24.22 31.91 9.70
CA GLY A 18 -22.84 31.51 9.68
C GLY A 18 -22.92 30.02 9.84
N GLU A 19 -22.70 29.29 8.75
CA GLU A 19 -22.24 27.92 8.88
C GLU A 19 -21.07 28.00 9.86
N GLN A 20 -21.31 27.58 11.10
CA GLN A 20 -20.22 27.09 11.92
C GLN A 20 -19.75 25.85 11.17
N THR A 21 -18.76 26.03 10.29
CA THR A 21 -17.94 24.92 9.82
C THR A 21 -17.13 24.49 11.04
N GLU A 22 -17.77 23.82 11.97
CA GLU A 22 -17.06 23.11 13.03
C GLU A 22 -16.22 22.07 12.30
N TYR A 23 -14.90 22.19 12.42
CA TYR A 23 -13.99 21.19 11.86
C TYR A 23 -14.42 19.81 12.35
N LEU A 24 -14.41 18.82 11.47
CA LEU A 24 -14.73 17.46 11.87
C LEU A 24 -13.69 16.98 12.89
N ASP A 25 -14.07 16.01 13.72
CA ASP A 25 -13.08 15.33 14.56
C ASP A 25 -12.16 14.44 13.71
N TYR A 26 -11.08 13.96 14.33
CA TYR A 26 -10.07 13.15 13.65
C TYR A 26 -10.66 11.90 13.00
N GLU A 27 -11.43 11.12 13.74
CA GLU A 27 -12.02 9.87 13.24
C GLU A 27 -12.98 10.12 12.08
N SER A 28 -13.75 11.20 12.12
CA SER A 28 -14.64 11.60 11.03
C SER A 28 -13.85 11.93 9.76
N TYR A 29 -12.75 12.68 9.86
CA TYR A 29 -11.87 12.92 8.71
C TYR A 29 -11.25 11.63 8.17
N ILE A 30 -10.80 10.72 9.04
CA ILE A 30 -10.25 9.42 8.62
C ILE A 30 -11.30 8.60 7.86
N GLN A 31 -12.52 8.51 8.39
CA GLN A 31 -13.60 7.74 7.76
C GLN A 31 -13.99 8.33 6.39
N GLU A 32 -14.12 9.65 6.29
CA GLU A 32 -14.42 10.31 5.01
C GLU A 32 -13.26 10.15 4.01
N ALA A 33 -12.02 10.23 4.46
CA ALA A 33 -10.84 10.06 3.61
C ALA A 33 -10.77 8.65 3.01
N TRP A 34 -11.04 7.61 3.82
CA TRP A 34 -11.14 6.24 3.32
C TRP A 34 -12.34 6.02 2.41
N SER A 35 -13.47 6.68 2.68
CA SER A 35 -14.63 6.64 1.79
C SER A 35 -14.29 7.24 0.41
N ALA A 36 -13.56 8.35 0.37
CA ALA A 36 -13.06 8.93 -0.88
C ALA A 36 -12.03 8.02 -1.58
N PHE A 37 -11.15 7.37 -0.81
CA PHE A 37 -10.18 6.40 -1.33
C PHE A 37 -10.87 5.24 -2.06
N VAL A 38 -11.87 4.61 -1.44
CA VAL A 38 -12.63 3.48 -2.03
C VAL A 38 -13.39 3.91 -3.29
N LEU A 39 -13.73 5.20 -3.43
CA LEU A 39 -14.33 5.76 -4.64
C LEU A 39 -13.30 6.18 -5.70
N SER A 40 -12.03 5.85 -5.50
CA SER A 40 -10.88 6.26 -6.32
C SER A 40 -10.71 7.78 -6.46
N ASP A 41 -11.31 8.58 -5.57
CA ASP A 41 -11.10 10.03 -5.49
C ASP A 41 -9.90 10.32 -4.58
N TYR A 42 -8.71 9.96 -5.07
CA TYR A 42 -7.48 10.05 -4.31
C TYR A 42 -7.10 11.49 -3.96
N GLU A 43 -7.49 12.49 -4.75
CA GLU A 43 -7.24 13.90 -4.41
C GLU A 43 -8.07 14.32 -3.20
N THR A 44 -9.36 14.00 -3.18
CA THR A 44 -10.20 14.27 -2.01
C THR A 44 -9.72 13.48 -0.80
N SER A 45 -9.37 12.20 -0.97
CA SER A 45 -8.81 11.36 0.09
C SER A 45 -7.54 11.97 0.71
N ILE A 46 -6.57 12.37 -0.13
CA ILE A 46 -5.33 13.02 0.31
C ILE A 46 -5.64 14.33 1.07
N ASN A 47 -6.55 15.14 0.56
CA ASN A 47 -6.94 16.37 1.23
C ASN A 47 -7.52 16.09 2.62
N LEU A 48 -8.43 15.13 2.74
CA LEU A 48 -9.08 14.79 4.01
C LEU A 48 -8.09 14.22 5.04
N PHE A 49 -7.16 13.35 4.65
CA PHE A 49 -6.10 12.89 5.56
C PHE A 49 -5.19 14.04 6.01
N ASN A 50 -4.87 14.96 5.11
CA ASN A 50 -4.11 16.16 5.49
C ASN A 50 -4.89 17.07 6.45
N LEU A 51 -6.21 17.21 6.29
CA LEU A 51 -7.04 17.93 7.26
C LEU A 51 -7.03 17.23 8.62
N ALA A 52 -7.14 15.89 8.65
CA ALA A 52 -7.03 15.10 9.89
C ALA A 52 -5.72 15.40 10.64
N ILE A 53 -4.60 15.49 9.94
CA ILE A 53 -3.28 15.81 10.51
C ILE A 53 -3.21 17.26 11.02
N ASN A 54 -3.73 18.21 10.23
CA ASN A 54 -3.48 19.64 10.47
C ASN A 54 -4.52 20.32 11.38
N GLN A 55 -5.73 19.77 11.47
CA GLN A 55 -6.88 20.45 12.09
C GLN A 55 -7.39 19.75 13.35
N THR A 56 -6.78 18.64 13.74
CA THR A 56 -7.18 17.86 14.90
C THR A 56 -6.08 17.87 15.95
N ASN A 57 -6.45 17.61 17.21
CA ASN A 57 -5.50 17.48 18.32
C ASN A 57 -5.21 16.01 18.65
N SER A 58 -5.34 15.10 17.67
CA SER A 58 -5.08 13.68 17.92
C SER A 58 -3.63 13.46 18.33
N SER A 59 -3.41 12.65 19.36
CA SER A 59 -2.08 12.24 19.81
C SER A 59 -1.48 11.12 18.95
N ASP A 60 -2.32 10.44 18.17
CA ASP A 60 -1.92 9.39 17.24
C ASP A 60 -2.40 9.76 15.84
N LEU A 61 -1.44 9.90 14.92
CA LEU A 61 -1.67 10.27 13.53
C LEU A 61 -1.36 9.11 12.57
N SER A 62 -1.04 7.92 13.09
CA SER A 62 -0.63 6.74 12.32
C SER A 62 -1.64 6.40 11.21
N SER A 63 -2.94 6.44 11.51
CA SER A 63 -4.00 6.15 10.55
C SER A 63 -4.06 7.16 9.40
N ALA A 64 -3.89 8.46 9.69
CA ALA A 64 -3.86 9.50 8.66
C ALA A 64 -2.63 9.36 7.76
N TYR A 65 -1.46 9.11 8.34
CA TYR A 65 -0.24 8.91 7.57
C TYR A 65 -0.27 7.61 6.76
N SER A 66 -0.78 6.51 7.33
CA SER A 66 -1.01 5.25 6.58
C SER A 66 -1.95 5.49 5.41
N GLY A 67 -3.06 6.20 5.63
CA GLY A 67 -4.01 6.58 4.60
C GLY A 67 -3.40 7.42 3.47
N LEU A 68 -2.55 8.40 3.80
CA LEU A 68 -1.78 9.14 2.79
C LEU A 68 -0.84 8.23 2.02
N GLY A 69 -0.14 7.30 2.70
CA GLY A 69 0.69 6.29 2.07
C GLY A 69 -0.07 5.52 0.99
N TRP A 70 -1.22 4.95 1.36
CA TRP A 70 -2.08 4.22 0.44
C TRP A 70 -2.63 5.10 -0.69
N ALA A 71 -3.16 6.28 -0.38
CA ALA A 71 -3.74 7.17 -1.38
C ALA A 71 -2.71 7.64 -2.44
N TYR A 72 -1.49 7.98 -2.03
CA TYR A 72 -0.42 8.32 -2.96
C TYR A 72 0.03 7.11 -3.80
N MET A 73 0.09 5.91 -3.21
CA MET A 73 0.44 4.70 -3.95
C MET A 73 -0.57 4.39 -5.05
N TYR A 74 -1.87 4.40 -4.74
CA TYR A 74 -2.92 4.15 -5.72
C TYR A 74 -3.00 5.26 -6.77
N LYS A 75 -2.81 6.52 -6.38
CA LYS A 75 -2.69 7.63 -7.32
C LYS A 75 -1.52 7.45 -8.29
N SER A 76 -0.42 6.84 -7.85
CA SER A 76 0.71 6.48 -8.73
C SER A 76 0.36 5.37 -9.72
N ASN A 77 -0.43 4.38 -9.31
CA ASN A 77 -0.83 3.27 -10.17
C ASN A 77 -1.77 3.74 -11.30
N ASN A 78 -2.60 4.75 -11.04
CA ASN A 78 -3.49 5.37 -12.03
C ASN A 78 -2.81 6.24 -13.11
N LEU A 79 -1.48 6.25 -13.16
CA LEU A 79 -0.71 7.00 -14.15
C LEU A 79 0.06 6.06 -15.07
N PRO A 80 -0.57 5.32 -16.01
CA PRO A 80 0.13 4.35 -16.84
C PRO A 80 1.10 5.01 -17.85
N GLY A 81 2.02 4.22 -18.39
CA GLY A 81 2.89 4.59 -19.53
C GLY A 81 4.16 5.36 -19.17
N THR A 82 5.18 5.28 -20.01
CA THR A 82 6.51 5.87 -19.73
C THR A 82 6.50 7.40 -19.62
N SER A 83 5.56 8.08 -20.28
CA SER A 83 5.43 9.55 -20.21
C SER A 83 5.10 10.08 -18.81
N ASN A 84 4.49 9.27 -17.95
CA ASN A 84 4.13 9.65 -16.59
C ASN A 84 5.11 9.13 -15.52
N GLN A 85 6.27 8.59 -15.93
CA GLN A 85 7.20 7.93 -15.02
C GLN A 85 7.66 8.84 -13.88
N GLU A 86 8.09 10.06 -14.19
CA GLU A 86 8.54 11.03 -13.18
C GLU A 86 7.45 11.31 -12.14
N GLN A 87 6.21 11.58 -12.59
CA GLN A 87 5.10 11.85 -11.70
C GLN A 87 4.70 10.63 -10.85
N ARG A 88 4.77 9.42 -11.42
CA ARG A 88 4.57 8.17 -10.67
C ARG A 88 5.61 8.00 -9.58
N ASP A 89 6.87 8.21 -9.91
CA ASP A 89 7.98 8.07 -8.96
C ASP A 89 7.83 9.07 -7.80
N ILE A 90 7.47 10.34 -8.09
CA ILE A 90 7.15 11.34 -7.06
C ILE A 90 6.04 10.87 -6.12
N PHE A 91 4.96 10.27 -6.65
CA PHE A 91 3.87 9.78 -5.80
C PHE A 91 4.28 8.56 -4.97
N ARG A 92 5.12 7.66 -5.51
CA ARG A 92 5.65 6.52 -4.76
C ARG A 92 6.61 6.96 -3.65
N ASP A 93 7.45 7.96 -3.91
CA ASP A 93 8.33 8.55 -2.91
C ASP A 93 7.52 9.22 -1.78
N ASN A 94 6.47 9.99 -2.12
CA ASN A 94 5.57 10.55 -1.12
C ASN A 94 4.88 9.46 -0.29
N SER A 95 4.37 8.41 -0.96
CA SER A 95 3.77 7.26 -0.30
C SER A 95 4.75 6.63 0.71
N PHE A 96 6.00 6.43 0.31
CA PHE A 96 7.05 5.90 1.16
C PHE A 96 7.32 6.78 2.38
N VAL A 97 7.42 8.10 2.20
CA VAL A 97 7.58 9.05 3.32
C VAL A 97 6.43 8.93 4.31
N TYR A 98 5.18 8.87 3.83
CA TYR A 98 4.02 8.82 4.72
C TYR A 98 3.89 7.49 5.46
N PHE A 99 4.18 6.35 4.81
CA PHE A 99 4.23 5.09 5.52
C PHE A 99 5.33 5.03 6.58
N ASN A 100 6.51 5.61 6.34
CA ASN A 100 7.56 5.69 7.37
C ASN A 100 7.12 6.58 8.55
N ASN A 101 6.48 7.73 8.29
CA ASN A 101 5.91 8.56 9.36
C ASN A 101 4.84 7.80 10.15
N ALA A 102 4.02 6.97 9.48
CA ALA A 102 3.04 6.13 10.14
C ALA A 102 3.72 5.04 11.00
N PHE A 103 4.75 4.39 10.45
CA PHE A 103 5.52 3.33 11.11
C PHE A 103 6.24 3.82 12.36
N ASP A 104 6.78 5.04 12.33
CA ASP A 104 7.41 5.67 13.51
C ASP A 104 6.42 5.85 14.68
N LEU A 105 5.12 5.94 14.39
CA LEU A 105 4.05 6.06 15.38
C LEU A 105 3.48 4.71 15.80
N ASP A 106 3.23 3.82 14.85
CA ASP A 106 2.74 2.46 15.08
C ASP A 106 3.46 1.42 14.21
N PRO A 107 4.59 0.86 14.68
CA PRO A 107 5.40 -0.06 13.88
C PRO A 107 4.77 -1.46 13.71
N ASN A 108 3.67 -1.76 14.42
CA ASN A 108 3.03 -3.07 14.37
C ASN A 108 1.72 -3.06 13.56
N ALA A 109 1.29 -1.91 13.04
CA ALA A 109 0.06 -1.84 12.26
C ALA A 109 0.22 -2.59 10.92
N SER A 110 -0.65 -3.58 10.70
CA SER A 110 -0.58 -4.44 9.50
C SER A 110 -0.67 -3.65 8.20
N ASP A 111 -1.55 -2.64 8.11
CA ASP A 111 -1.72 -1.83 6.91
C ASP A 111 -0.47 -1.02 6.54
N ILE A 112 0.29 -0.58 7.55
CA ILE A 112 1.55 0.14 7.36
C ILE A 112 2.62 -0.82 6.85
N LEU A 113 2.75 -1.98 7.49
CA LEU A 113 3.72 -3.01 7.10
C LEU A 113 3.43 -3.57 5.71
N ALA A 114 2.16 -3.74 5.34
CA ALA A 114 1.75 -4.14 4.00
C ALA A 114 2.16 -3.08 2.98
N GLY A 115 1.79 -1.81 3.17
CA GLY A 115 2.17 -0.72 2.27
C GLY A 115 3.69 -0.57 2.08
N LEU A 116 4.45 -0.65 3.18
CA LEU A 116 5.92 -0.65 3.13
C LEU A 116 6.49 -1.87 2.39
N THR A 117 5.86 -3.04 2.51
CA THR A 117 6.28 -4.24 1.76
C THR A 117 6.20 -3.99 0.26
N PHE A 118 5.07 -3.45 -0.23
CA PHE A 118 4.89 -3.11 -1.65
C PHE A 118 5.92 -2.09 -2.13
N LEU A 119 6.16 -1.02 -1.38
CA LEU A 119 7.11 0.02 -1.79
C LEU A 119 8.56 -0.43 -1.75
N HIS A 120 8.97 -1.19 -0.72
CA HIS A 120 10.31 -1.78 -0.69
C HIS A 120 10.52 -2.76 -1.84
N ASN A 121 9.49 -3.55 -2.19
CA ASN A 121 9.55 -4.42 -3.37
C ASN A 121 9.71 -3.59 -4.66
N TYR A 122 8.88 -2.55 -4.83
CA TYR A 122 8.97 -1.64 -5.97
C TYR A 122 10.37 -1.03 -6.13
N HIS A 123 10.93 -0.46 -5.07
CA HIS A 123 12.27 0.16 -5.13
C HIS A 123 13.37 -0.87 -5.41
N ALA A 124 13.26 -2.09 -4.88
CA ALA A 124 14.20 -3.16 -5.21
C ALA A 124 14.12 -3.55 -6.70
N GLU A 125 12.91 -3.67 -7.25
CA GLU A 125 12.71 -3.93 -8.68
C GLU A 125 13.21 -2.79 -9.57
N GLN A 126 13.01 -1.54 -9.15
CA GLN A 126 13.54 -0.36 -9.83
C GLN A 126 15.07 -0.39 -9.86
N GLN A 127 15.74 -0.75 -8.76
CA GLN A 127 17.19 -0.91 -8.73
C GLN A 127 17.68 -2.02 -9.65
N ILE A 128 16.99 -3.18 -9.67
CA ILE A 128 17.29 -4.28 -10.59
C ILE A 128 17.13 -3.83 -12.05
N TYR A 129 16.04 -3.12 -12.36
CA TYR A 129 15.80 -2.56 -13.69
C TYR A 129 16.93 -1.62 -14.11
N LEU A 130 17.33 -0.69 -13.25
CA LEU A 130 18.42 0.24 -13.51
C LEU A 130 19.75 -0.49 -13.68
N TYR A 131 20.02 -1.52 -12.87
CA TYR A 131 21.24 -2.32 -13.00
C TYR A 131 21.39 -2.99 -14.37
N PHE A 132 20.30 -3.50 -14.95
CA PHE A 132 20.34 -4.15 -16.26
C PHE A 132 20.22 -3.19 -17.45
N ASN A 133 19.58 -2.02 -17.29
CA ASN A 133 19.19 -1.16 -18.41
C ASN A 133 19.86 0.22 -18.41
N ASP A 134 20.43 0.68 -17.30
CA ASP A 134 21.14 1.96 -17.26
C ASP A 134 22.61 1.76 -17.66
N ASN A 135 22.97 2.34 -18.81
CA ASN A 135 24.36 2.35 -19.29
C ASN A 135 25.27 3.28 -18.45
N ASN A 136 24.69 4.09 -17.55
CA ASN A 136 25.42 4.91 -16.58
C ASN A 136 25.57 4.17 -15.25
N PHE A 137 26.66 3.43 -15.11
CA PHE A 137 27.09 2.62 -13.97
C PHE A 137 27.14 3.35 -12.60
N ASN A 138 26.01 3.63 -11.97
CA ASN A 138 25.95 4.07 -10.58
C ASN A 138 25.21 3.09 -9.65
N THR A 139 24.48 2.12 -10.18
CA THR A 139 23.81 1.09 -9.36
C THR A 139 24.81 0.00 -8.99
N ASN A 140 25.24 -0.03 -7.73
CA ASN A 140 26.11 -1.07 -7.21
C ASN A 140 25.30 -2.35 -7.01
N ASN A 141 25.69 -3.44 -7.68
CA ASN A 141 25.05 -4.75 -7.55
C ASN A 141 24.95 -5.20 -6.08
N ASN A 142 25.93 -4.81 -5.25
CA ASN A 142 25.95 -5.20 -3.84
C ASN A 142 24.82 -4.55 -3.01
N ASP A 143 24.18 -3.49 -3.51
CA ASP A 143 23.10 -2.80 -2.81
C ASP A 143 21.72 -3.43 -3.09
N ILE A 144 21.61 -4.23 -4.17
CA ILE A 144 20.36 -4.90 -4.56
C ILE A 144 19.91 -5.91 -3.49
N PRO A 145 20.77 -6.82 -2.99
CA PRO A 145 20.42 -7.71 -1.89
C PRO A 145 19.91 -6.97 -0.65
N ASP A 146 20.50 -5.84 -0.28
CA ASP A 146 20.08 -5.06 0.89
C ASP A 146 18.68 -4.48 0.71
N SER A 147 18.36 -3.98 -0.49
CA SER A 147 17.01 -3.48 -0.81
C SER A 147 15.97 -4.61 -0.81
N LEU A 148 16.31 -5.77 -1.37
CA LEU A 148 15.46 -6.96 -1.34
C LEU A 148 15.23 -7.44 0.12
N GLN A 149 16.27 -7.42 0.94
CA GLN A 149 16.19 -7.84 2.35
C GLN A 149 15.27 -6.93 3.17
N LYS A 150 15.29 -5.61 2.94
CA LYS A 150 14.36 -4.67 3.61
C LYS A 150 12.89 -5.04 3.38
N SER A 151 12.52 -5.43 2.16
CA SER A 151 11.16 -5.87 1.85
C SER A 151 10.80 -7.18 2.58
N LEU A 152 11.76 -8.12 2.69
CA LEU A 152 11.58 -9.33 3.48
C LEU A 152 11.42 -9.04 4.98
N ASP A 153 12.22 -8.13 5.55
CA ASP A 153 12.19 -7.82 6.97
C ASP A 153 10.85 -7.18 7.38
N VAL A 154 10.35 -6.24 6.59
CA VAL A 154 9.03 -5.64 6.81
C VAL A 154 7.92 -6.67 6.65
N SER A 155 7.94 -7.48 5.59
CA SER A 155 6.91 -8.50 5.38
C SER A 155 6.98 -9.65 6.39
N ASN A 156 8.16 -9.97 6.93
CA ASN A 156 8.29 -10.90 8.06
C ASN A 156 7.59 -10.34 9.30
N SER A 157 7.71 -9.03 9.54
CA SER A 157 7.03 -8.35 10.65
C SER A 157 5.51 -8.41 10.47
N LEU A 158 5.01 -8.19 9.25
CA LEU A 158 3.59 -8.34 8.91
C LEU A 158 3.08 -9.77 9.14
N ILE A 159 3.76 -10.78 8.59
CA ILE A 159 3.34 -12.18 8.74
C ILE A 159 3.36 -12.61 10.21
N ALA A 160 4.32 -12.10 11.00
CA ALA A 160 4.41 -12.39 12.42
C ALA A 160 3.28 -11.76 13.24
N SER A 161 2.81 -10.56 12.86
CA SER A 161 1.70 -9.88 13.55
C SER A 161 0.33 -10.33 13.06
N ASP A 162 0.17 -10.55 11.74
CA ASP A 162 -1.09 -10.87 11.08
C ASP A 162 -0.87 -11.74 9.83
N ASN A 163 -0.79 -13.06 10.04
CA ASN A 163 -0.69 -14.05 8.96
C ASN A 163 -2.01 -14.27 8.19
N SER A 164 -3.06 -13.51 8.50
CA SER A 164 -4.35 -13.53 7.82
C SER A 164 -4.70 -12.17 7.22
N TYR A 165 -3.67 -11.34 6.99
CA TYR A 165 -3.82 -9.96 6.57
C TYR A 165 -4.77 -9.83 5.38
N ASN A 166 -5.69 -8.87 5.51
CA ASN A 166 -6.60 -8.44 4.46
C ASN A 166 -6.78 -6.93 4.57
N PHE A 167 -6.50 -6.22 3.49
CA PHE A 167 -6.69 -4.78 3.46
C PHE A 167 -8.16 -4.44 3.25
N ILE A 168 -8.79 -3.83 4.25
CA ILE A 168 -10.25 -3.65 4.26
C ILE A 168 -10.78 -2.67 3.21
N TYR A 169 -9.91 -1.89 2.58
CA TYR A 169 -10.28 -0.89 1.58
C TYR A 169 -10.03 -1.37 0.14
N ASP A 170 -9.38 -2.52 -0.03
CA ASP A 170 -9.24 -3.21 -1.32
C ASP A 170 -9.00 -4.71 -1.11
N ASP A 171 -10.01 -5.52 -1.41
CA ASP A 171 -9.98 -7.00 -1.33
C ASP A 171 -8.95 -7.66 -2.27
N CYS A 172 -8.33 -6.86 -3.14
CA CYS A 172 -7.21 -7.27 -3.97
C CYS A 172 -5.90 -7.35 -3.21
N ILE A 173 -5.79 -6.73 -2.03
CA ILE A 173 -4.58 -6.72 -1.22
C ILE A 173 -4.78 -7.58 0.02
N ASP A 174 -4.19 -8.77 -0.01
CA ASP A 174 -4.24 -9.73 1.08
C ASP A 174 -2.87 -10.38 1.34
N ILE A 175 -2.84 -11.32 2.28
CA ILE A 175 -1.64 -12.06 2.63
C ILE A 175 -1.04 -12.84 1.44
N ASP A 176 -1.86 -13.32 0.50
CA ASP A 176 -1.37 -14.05 -0.67
C ASP A 176 -0.64 -13.11 -1.63
N ASN A 177 -1.07 -11.84 -1.76
CA ASN A 177 -0.28 -10.82 -2.47
C ASN A 177 1.10 -10.63 -1.82
N ILE A 178 1.16 -10.56 -0.48
CA ILE A 178 2.42 -10.42 0.26
C ILE A 178 3.33 -11.63 0.00
N ARG A 179 2.78 -12.85 0.04
CA ARG A 179 3.53 -14.09 -0.27
C ARG A 179 4.01 -14.14 -1.71
N PHE A 180 3.22 -13.65 -2.65
CA PHE A 180 3.62 -13.53 -4.04
C PHE A 180 4.81 -12.56 -4.22
N LEU A 181 4.77 -11.38 -3.59
CA LEU A 181 5.89 -10.44 -3.60
C LEU A 181 7.16 -11.05 -2.99
N ARG A 182 7.02 -11.77 -1.86
CA ARG A 182 8.13 -12.49 -1.22
C ARG A 182 8.71 -13.58 -2.11
N SER A 183 7.87 -14.29 -2.85
CA SER A 183 8.30 -15.29 -3.84
C SER A 183 9.18 -14.65 -4.93
N LYS A 184 8.76 -13.50 -5.47
CA LYS A 184 9.58 -12.73 -6.43
C LYS A 184 10.92 -12.29 -5.81
N ILE A 185 10.91 -11.87 -4.55
CA ILE A 185 12.13 -11.46 -3.84
C ILE A 185 13.10 -12.62 -3.67
N PHE A 186 12.63 -13.80 -3.22
CA PHE A 186 13.51 -14.97 -3.07
C PHE A 186 14.10 -15.41 -4.41
N LEU A 187 13.31 -15.37 -5.49
CA LEU A 187 13.83 -15.64 -6.84
C LEU A 187 14.93 -14.63 -7.26
N ASN A 188 14.75 -13.35 -6.95
CA ASN A 188 15.76 -12.32 -7.22
C ASN A 188 17.02 -12.51 -6.33
N LEU A 189 16.85 -12.83 -5.04
CA LEU A 189 17.97 -13.08 -4.14
C LEU A 189 18.83 -14.27 -4.58
N MET A 190 18.25 -15.31 -5.19
CA MET A 190 19.02 -16.40 -5.81
C MET A 190 19.96 -15.91 -6.93
N SER A 191 19.62 -14.79 -7.58
CA SER A 191 20.41 -14.23 -8.68
C SER A 191 21.44 -13.20 -8.21
N PHE A 192 21.16 -12.50 -7.11
CA PHE A 192 21.94 -11.35 -6.65
C PHE A 192 22.73 -11.60 -5.36
N ASN A 193 22.36 -12.59 -4.55
CA ASN A 193 23.03 -12.92 -3.30
C ASN A 193 23.78 -14.26 -3.41
N ASN A 194 25.10 -14.21 -3.20
CA ASN A 194 25.97 -15.39 -3.20
C ASN A 194 26.07 -16.09 -1.83
N ASP A 195 25.25 -15.67 -0.85
CA ASP A 195 25.21 -16.30 0.47
C ASP A 195 24.68 -17.74 0.40
N SER A 196 25.61 -18.69 0.35
CA SER A 196 25.32 -20.13 0.36
C SER A 196 24.73 -20.65 1.68
N SER A 197 24.66 -19.82 2.73
CA SER A 197 24.07 -20.24 4.02
C SER A 197 22.55 -20.18 4.04
N HIS A 198 21.94 -19.43 3.12
CA HIS A 198 20.48 -19.33 2.98
C HIS A 198 19.98 -20.17 1.82
N ASN A 199 19.01 -21.05 2.09
CA ASN A 199 18.33 -21.83 1.06
C ASN A 199 17.14 -21.04 0.48
N TYR A 200 17.43 -20.06 -0.38
CA TYR A 200 16.40 -19.23 -0.99
C TYR A 200 15.40 -20.01 -1.84
N LEU A 201 15.80 -21.16 -2.42
CA LEU A 201 14.89 -22.02 -3.17
C LEU A 201 13.82 -22.64 -2.26
N GLU A 202 14.20 -23.11 -1.08
CA GLU A 202 13.25 -23.65 -0.11
C GLU A 202 12.29 -22.57 0.38
N SER A 203 12.80 -21.36 0.68
CA SER A 203 11.96 -20.22 1.06
C SER A 203 10.98 -19.85 -0.06
N LEU A 204 11.45 -19.77 -1.30
CA LEU A 204 10.62 -19.55 -2.48
C LEU A 204 9.48 -20.57 -2.59
N ILE A 205 9.82 -21.86 -2.50
CA ILE A 205 8.86 -22.96 -2.59
C ILE A 205 7.82 -22.88 -1.46
N ASN A 206 8.26 -22.56 -0.24
CA ASN A 206 7.38 -22.43 0.92
C ASN A 206 6.39 -21.28 0.77
N GLU A 207 6.81 -20.13 0.25
CA GLU A 207 5.90 -19.01 0.00
C GLU A 207 4.87 -19.35 -1.07
N ILE A 208 5.32 -19.92 -2.19
CA ILE A 208 4.44 -20.29 -3.31
C ILE A 208 3.39 -21.32 -2.86
N ASN A 209 3.80 -22.37 -2.14
CA ASN A 209 2.88 -23.40 -1.66
C ASN A 209 1.92 -22.90 -0.55
N ALA A 210 2.16 -21.72 0.03
CA ALA A 210 1.30 -21.11 1.04
C ALA A 210 0.25 -20.17 0.45
N ILE A 211 0.30 -19.86 -0.85
CA ILE A 211 -0.71 -19.05 -1.57
C ILE A 211 -1.97 -19.89 -1.80
N ASN A 212 -3.14 -19.35 -1.45
CA ASN A 212 -4.43 -20.06 -1.52
C ASN A 212 -5.35 -19.57 -2.64
N LYS A 213 -5.33 -18.28 -2.99
CA LYS A 213 -6.29 -17.62 -3.90
C LYS A 213 -6.10 -18.04 -5.37
N PHE A 214 -4.85 -18.15 -5.80
CA PHE A 214 -4.45 -18.53 -7.17
C PHE A 214 -3.32 -19.55 -7.05
N SER A 215 -3.65 -20.77 -6.65
CA SER A 215 -2.65 -21.79 -6.37
C SER A 215 -1.99 -22.27 -7.67
N CYS A 216 -0.74 -22.73 -7.58
CA CYS A 216 -0.05 -23.30 -8.75
C CYS A 216 -0.81 -24.47 -9.38
N THR A 217 -1.58 -25.19 -8.57
CA THR A 217 -2.33 -26.38 -9.00
C THR A 217 -3.53 -26.00 -9.88
N ASP A 218 -3.97 -24.75 -9.84
CA ASP A 218 -5.07 -24.25 -10.69
C ASP A 218 -4.65 -24.12 -12.16
N PHE A 219 -3.34 -24.06 -12.42
CA PHE A 219 -2.76 -23.80 -13.74
C PHE A 219 -1.79 -24.88 -14.22
N THR A 220 -1.43 -25.83 -13.35
CA THR A 220 -0.45 -26.88 -13.63
C THR A 220 -0.97 -28.26 -13.20
N GLU A 221 -0.37 -29.33 -13.71
CA GLU A 221 -0.67 -30.71 -13.26
C GLU A 221 -0.02 -31.07 -11.91
N PHE A 222 0.60 -30.09 -11.23
CA PHE A 222 1.34 -30.34 -10.01
C PHE A 222 0.42 -30.22 -8.78
N ASP A 223 0.54 -31.16 -7.83
CA ASP A 223 -0.11 -31.06 -6.51
C ASP A 223 0.60 -30.05 -5.58
N SER A 224 1.89 -29.79 -5.82
CA SER A 224 2.70 -28.79 -5.14
C SER A 224 3.95 -28.43 -5.95
N VAL A 225 4.50 -27.25 -5.70
CA VAL A 225 5.79 -26.84 -6.27
C VAL A 225 6.92 -27.48 -5.46
N ILE A 226 7.82 -28.19 -6.13
CA ILE A 226 8.93 -28.91 -5.47
C ILE A 226 10.31 -28.58 -6.04
N ASN A 227 10.38 -27.82 -7.14
CA ASN A 227 11.65 -27.41 -7.74
C ASN A 227 11.57 -26.02 -8.40
N LEU A 228 12.73 -25.47 -8.76
CA LEU A 228 12.86 -24.13 -9.33
C LEU A 228 12.11 -23.94 -10.65
N GLY A 229 12.11 -24.96 -11.52
CA GLY A 229 11.43 -24.88 -12.82
C GLY A 229 9.92 -24.68 -12.65
N GLN A 230 9.31 -25.49 -11.77
CA GLN A 230 7.91 -25.37 -11.40
C GLN A 230 7.60 -24.05 -10.68
N ALA A 231 8.51 -23.58 -9.83
CA ALA A 231 8.35 -22.30 -9.13
C ALA A 231 8.31 -21.13 -10.11
N ILE A 232 9.20 -21.11 -11.12
CA ILE A 232 9.23 -20.06 -12.16
C ILE A 232 7.95 -20.11 -13.02
N GLU A 233 7.53 -21.30 -13.44
CA GLU A 233 6.29 -21.48 -14.21
C GLU A 233 5.08 -20.99 -13.42
N CYS A 234 4.99 -21.36 -12.14
CA CYS A 234 3.92 -20.93 -11.27
C CYS A 234 3.91 -19.40 -11.05
N ILE A 235 5.06 -18.79 -10.75
CA ILE A 235 5.14 -17.31 -10.63
C ILE A 235 4.66 -16.65 -11.93
N GLY A 236 5.05 -17.18 -13.09
CA GLY A 236 4.59 -16.68 -14.39
C GLY A 236 3.07 -16.66 -14.49
N HIS A 237 2.41 -17.77 -14.20
CA HIS A 237 0.95 -17.87 -14.24
C HIS A 237 0.26 -16.97 -13.21
N ILE A 238 0.68 -17.04 -11.95
CA ILE A 238 0.05 -16.28 -10.87
C ILE A 238 0.26 -14.76 -11.09
N SER A 239 1.36 -14.34 -11.73
CA SER A 239 1.60 -12.92 -12.01
C SER A 239 0.51 -12.27 -12.85
N GLU A 240 -0.18 -13.01 -13.72
CA GLU A 240 -1.29 -12.47 -14.53
C GLU A 240 -2.47 -12.05 -13.65
N PHE A 241 -2.67 -12.71 -12.50
CA PHE A 241 -3.77 -12.46 -11.58
C PHE A 241 -3.43 -11.39 -10.55
N PHE A 242 -2.24 -11.45 -9.96
CA PHE A 242 -1.81 -10.44 -8.99
C PHE A 242 -1.48 -9.08 -9.62
N ASN A 243 -1.19 -9.03 -10.93
CA ASN A 243 -1.06 -7.76 -11.66
C ASN A 243 -2.39 -7.23 -12.21
N SER A 244 -3.50 -7.97 -12.09
CA SER A 244 -4.82 -7.55 -12.59
C SER A 244 -5.63 -6.69 -11.62
N CYS A 245 -5.06 -6.42 -10.45
CA CYS A 245 -5.61 -5.56 -9.43
C CYS A 245 -5.18 -4.10 -9.72
N ASP A 246 -5.71 -3.55 -10.81
CA ASP A 246 -5.58 -2.14 -11.23
C ASP A 246 -6.83 -1.34 -10.84
#